data_AF-A0A924YW34-F1
#
_entry.id   AF-A0A924YW34-F1
#
_cell.length_a   1.000
_cell.length_b   1.000
_cell.length_c   1.000
_cell.angle_alpha   90.00
_cell.angle_beta   90.00
_cell.angle_gamma   90.00
#
_symmetry.space_group_name_H-M   'P 1'
#
loop_
_entity.id
_entity.type
_entity.pdbx_description
1 polymer ?
#
loop_
_entity_poly.entity_id
_entity_poly.type
_entity_poly.pdbx_seq_one_letter_code
_entity_poly.pdbx_strand_id
1 'polypeptide(L)' 'MLASLARRDFLKSTLAVSAAAALPIQFSLADEAKKPKLRMAVKYGMIKHDGSVEDKFNLIKKLGLQGVEVDSPSGLN' A
#
# COMPACT_ATOMS: atom_id res chain seq x y z
N MET A 1 -7.20 39.40 -46.46
CA MET A 1 -6.77 40.21 -45.30
C MET A 1 -6.41 39.26 -44.18
N LEU A 2 -5.13 39.20 -43.78
CA LEU A 2 -4.74 38.48 -42.58
C LEU A 2 -5.14 39.35 -41.38
N ALA A 3 -6.01 38.84 -40.51
CA ALA A 3 -6.42 39.57 -39.32
C ALA A 3 -5.18 39.79 -38.43
N SER A 4 -4.83 41.05 -38.18
CA SER A 4 -3.77 41.42 -37.23
C SER A 4 -4.25 41.09 -35.82
N LEU A 5 -3.80 39.98 -35.26
CA LEU A 5 -4.10 39.63 -33.88
C LEU A 5 -3.38 40.59 -32.95
N ALA A 6 -4.13 41.43 -32.24
CA ALA A 6 -3.53 42.38 -31.31
C ALA A 6 -2.83 41.63 -30.18
N ARG A 7 -1.58 42.01 -29.89
CA ARG A 7 -0.73 41.39 -28.85
C ARG A 7 -1.45 41.24 -27.51
N ARG A 8 -2.25 42.24 -27.15
CA ARG A 8 -3.05 42.25 -25.91
C ARG A 8 -4.12 41.17 -25.88
N ASP A 9 -4.75 40.90 -27.02
CA ASP A 9 -5.81 39.90 -27.11
C ASP A 9 -5.22 38.50 -27.10
N PHE A 10 -4.06 38.31 -27.75
CA PHE A 10 -3.26 37.08 -27.62
C PHE A 10 -2.87 36.80 -26.17
N LEU A 11 -2.31 37.79 -25.46
CA LEU A 11 -1.91 37.63 -24.05
C LEU A 11 -3.10 37.29 -23.14
N LYS A 12 -4.26 37.91 -23.35
CA LYS A 12 -5.48 37.59 -22.58
C LYS A 12 -5.95 36.16 -22.82
N SER A 13 -5.93 35.70 -24.07
CA SER A 13 -6.31 34.33 -24.41
C SER A 13 -5.35 33.29 -23.84
N THR A 14 -4.04 33.54 -23.89
CA THR A 14 -3.04 32.62 -23.31
C THR A 14 -3.16 32.55 -21.78
N LEU A 15 -3.38 33.68 -21.11
CA LEU A 15 -3.51 33.72 -19.65
C LEU A 15 -4.76 32.97 -19.16
N ALA A 16 -5.88 33.09 -19.88
CA ALA A 16 -7.12 32.39 -19.57
C ALA A 16 -6.98 30.86 -19.69
N VAL A 17 -6.24 30.37 -20.70
CA VAL A 17 -6.01 28.93 -20.90
C VAL A 17 -5.03 28.37 -19.87
N SER A 18 -3.98 29.12 -19.51
CA SER A 18 -3.04 28.67 -18.47
C SER A 18 -3.66 28.58 -17.09
N ALA A 19 -4.67 29.41 -16.79
CA ALA A 19 -5.38 29.35 -15.50
C ALA A 19 -6.18 28.05 -15.34
N ALA A 20 -6.72 27.49 -16.43
CA ALA A 20 -7.43 26.22 -16.42
C ALA A 20 -6.47 25.01 -16.31
N ALA A 21 -5.26 25.11 -16.89
CA ALA A 21 -4.25 24.06 -16.82
C ALA A 21 -3.42 24.07 -15.53
N ALA A 22 -3.41 25.20 -14.80
CA ALA A 22 -2.76 25.33 -13.49
C ALA A 22 -3.63 24.84 -12.32
N LEU A 23 -4.91 24.52 -12.57
CA LEU A 23 -5.72 23.81 -11.60
C LEU A 23 -5.20 22.37 -11.52
N PRO A 24 -4.87 21.86 -10.32
CA PRO A 24 -4.58 20.44 -10.16
C PRO A 24 -5.79 19.65 -10.64
N ILE A 25 -5.68 18.91 -11.74
CA ILE A 25 -6.64 17.84 -12.06
C ILE A 25 -6.35 16.73 -11.05
N GLN A 26 -6.85 16.89 -9.85
CA GLN A 26 -6.70 15.94 -8.75
C GLN A 26 -8.00 15.19 -8.51
N PHE A 27 -8.45 14.39 -9.48
CA PHE A 27 -9.45 13.36 -9.18
C PHE A 27 -9.23 12.10 -10.02
N SER A 28 -8.07 11.47 -9.84
CA SER A 28 -8.09 10.00 -9.75
C SER A 28 -8.56 9.68 -8.34
N LEU A 29 -9.77 9.15 -8.19
CA LEU A 29 -10.17 8.48 -6.97
C LEU A 29 -9.25 7.28 -6.81
N ALA A 30 -8.15 7.46 -6.07
CA ALA A 30 -7.31 6.35 -5.66
C ALA A 30 -8.21 5.38 -4.90
N ASP A 31 -8.31 4.14 -5.38
CA ASP A 31 -9.00 3.08 -4.66
C ASP A 31 -8.38 3.04 -3.25
N GLU A 32 -9.21 3.08 -2.20
CA GLU A 32 -8.71 3.11 -0.84
C GLU A 32 -7.78 1.92 -0.65
N ALA A 33 -6.50 2.19 -0.35
CA ALA A 33 -5.51 1.15 -0.15
C ALA A 33 -5.98 0.24 1.00
N LYS A 34 -6.57 -0.90 0.66
CA LYS A 34 -7.02 -1.88 1.65
C LYS A 34 -5.80 -2.37 2.41
N LYS A 35 -5.73 -2.02 3.69
CA LYS A 35 -4.69 -2.53 4.58
C LYS A 35 -4.73 -4.06 4.57
N PRO A 36 -3.62 -4.75 4.30
CA PRO A 36 -3.59 -6.20 4.33
C PRO A 36 -3.94 -6.71 5.73
N LYS A 37 -4.74 -7.77 5.81
CA LYS A 37 -5.01 -8.46 7.07
C LYS A 37 -3.81 -9.33 7.42
N LEU A 38 -2.94 -8.83 8.29
CA LEU A 38 -1.80 -9.58 8.79
C LEU A 38 -2.24 -10.61 9.84
N ARG A 39 -1.68 -11.81 9.76
CA ARG A 39 -1.88 -12.88 10.75
C ARG A 39 -0.55 -13.15 11.43
N MET A 40 -0.52 -13.11 12.75
CA MET A 40 0.70 -13.36 13.50
C MET A 40 1.02 -14.86 13.51
N ALA A 41 2.26 -15.20 13.16
CA ALA A 41 2.80 -16.54 13.20
C ALA A 41 4.06 -16.60 14.07
N VAL A 42 4.36 -17.78 14.58
CA VAL A 42 5.61 -18.06 15.30
C VAL A 42 6.37 -19.17 14.59
N LYS A 43 7.69 -19.04 14.48
CA LYS A 43 8.54 -20.12 13.99
C LYS A 43 8.44 -21.33 14.92
N TYR A 44 8.29 -22.52 14.36
CA TYR A 44 8.15 -23.76 15.13
C TYR A 44 9.30 -23.98 16.12
N GLY A 45 10.54 -23.76 15.67
CA GLY A 45 11.73 -23.87 16.52
C GLY A 45 11.82 -22.83 17.65
N MET A 46 10.97 -21.80 17.66
CA MET A 46 10.88 -20.84 18.77
C MET A 46 9.90 -21.27 19.86
N ILE A 47 9.07 -22.31 19.61
CA ILE A 47 8.12 -22.83 20.59
C ILE A 47 8.87 -23.77 21.55
N LYS A 48 9.60 -23.16 22.50
CA LYS A 48 10.34 -23.82 23.58
C LYS A 48 9.39 -24.33 24.68
N HIS A 49 8.53 -25.26 24.31
CA HIS A 49 7.63 -25.97 25.21
C HIS A 49 7.93 -27.47 25.16
N ASP A 50 7.97 -28.10 26.33
CA ASP A 50 8.12 -29.54 26.44
C ASP A 50 6.80 -30.25 26.10
N GLY A 51 6.88 -31.49 25.64
CA GLY A 51 5.71 -32.28 25.25
C GLY A 51 5.54 -32.45 23.74
N SER A 52 4.33 -32.83 23.33
CA SER A 52 4.02 -33.20 21.96
C SER A 52 3.91 -31.99 21.03
N VAL A 53 3.87 -32.24 19.72
CA VAL A 53 3.56 -31.21 18.71
C VAL A 53 2.19 -30.58 18.97
N GLU A 54 1.23 -31.39 19.40
CA GLU A 54 -0.10 -30.94 19.75
C GLU A 54 -0.09 -29.98 20.95
N ASP A 55 0.69 -30.27 21.99
CA ASP A 55 0.83 -29.40 23.16
C ASP A 55 1.40 -28.03 22.78
N LYS A 56 2.44 -28.02 21.93
CA LYS A 56 3.00 -26.79 21.35
C LYS A 56 1.95 -25.99 20.58
N PHE A 57 1.11 -26.65 19.78
CA PHE A 57 0.06 -25.99 19.01
C PHE A 57 -1.10 -25.48 19.88
N ASN A 58 -1.47 -26.24 20.91
CA ASN A 58 -2.48 -25.83 21.87
C ASN A 58 -2.00 -24.61 22.69
N LEU A 59 -0.72 -24.55 23.05
CA LEU A 59 -0.12 -23.39 23.70
C LEU A 59 -0.24 -22.13 22.84
N ILE A 60 0.22 -22.16 21.59
CA ILE A 60 0.21 -20.96 20.74
C ILE A 60 -1.20 -20.50 20.37
N LYS A 61 -2.17 -21.44 20.26
CA LYS A 61 -3.59 -21.11 20.07
C LYS A 61 -4.13 -20.36 21.29
N LYS A 62 -3.81 -20.82 22.51
CA LYS A 62 -4.18 -20.12 23.76
C LYS A 62 -3.56 -18.71 23.85
N LEU A 63 -2.38 -18.51 23.24
CA LEU A 63 -1.71 -17.21 23.16
C LEU A 63 -2.20 -16.30 22.02
N GLY A 64 -3.15 -16.77 21.19
CA GLY A 64 -3.74 -15.97 20.11
C GLY A 64 -2.91 -15.91 18.81
N LEU A 65 -1.88 -16.74 18.68
CA LEU A 65 -1.13 -16.89 17.43
C LEU A 65 -1.94 -17.68 16.42
N GLN A 66 -1.91 -17.25 15.16
CA GLN A 66 -2.78 -17.76 14.09
C GLN A 66 -2.05 -18.66 13.11
N GLY A 67 -0.71 -18.65 13.14
CA GLY A 67 0.13 -19.43 12.24
C GLY A 67 1.38 -19.98 12.91
N VAL A 68 1.98 -20.98 12.25
CA VAL A 68 3.28 -21.54 12.59
C VAL A 68 4.13 -21.59 11.33
N GLU A 69 5.35 -21.07 11.39
CA GLU A 69 6.34 -21.22 10.32
C GLU A 69 7.22 -22.43 10.62
N VAL A 70 7.11 -23.49 9.81
CA VAL A 70 7.83 -24.75 10.05
C VAL A 70 9.28 -24.69 9.57
N ASP A 71 9.52 -24.03 8.44
CA ASP A 71 10.81 -23.99 7.76
C ASP A 71 11.31 -22.55 7.58
N SER A 72 11.76 -21.96 8.68
CA SER A 72 12.33 -20.61 8.72
C SER A 72 13.56 -20.61 9.62
N PRO A 73 14.67 -19.93 9.28
CA PRO A 73 14.97 -19.44 7.95
C PRO A 73 15.15 -20.63 7.00
N SER A 74 14.54 -20.58 5.82
CA SER A 74 14.60 -21.64 4.80
C SER A 74 15.94 -21.71 4.06
N GLY A 75 16.94 -20.95 4.50
CA GLY A 75 18.24 -20.82 3.81
C GLY A 75 18.21 -20.03 2.50
N LEU A 76 17.03 -19.61 2.04
CA LEU A 76 16.86 -18.68 0.93
C LEU A 76 17.15 -17.26 1.43
N ASN A 77 18.34 -16.74 1.14
CA ASN A 77 18.71 -15.34 1.38
C ASN A 77 18.63 -14.53 0.09
#